data_AF-A0A1H9SHP7-F1
#
_entry.id   AF-A0A1H9SHP7-F1
#
_cell.length_a   1.000
_cell.length_b   1.000
_cell.length_c   1.000
_cell.angle_alpha   90.00
_cell.angle_beta   90.00
_cell.angle_gamma   90.00
#
_symmetry.space_group_name_H-M   'P 1'
#
loop_
_entity.id
_entity.type
_entity.pdbx_description
1 polymer ?
#
loop_
_entity_poly.entity_id
_entity_poly.type
_entity_poly.pdbx_seq_one_letter_code
_entity_poly.pdbx_strand_id
1 'polypeptide(L)'
;MTMVFVDQHKEQYGVEPICRQIQIAPSSYYEHKARERDPDRLPDRIKRDKALEQEIQRVWDGNFKVYGANKVWRQLIREGIQVARCTVERLMKKLGIQGIRRGKKCWTTIADDLLDRPTDKVNRQFVATRPNQLWVADITFGAPILRKYLLLILTKLEHVWNAFRSSEVVMNR
;
A
#
# COMPACT_ATOMS: atom_id res chain seq x y z
N MET A 1 -31.09 1.51 0.28
CA MET A 1 -31.81 1.87 1.52
C MET A 1 -33.26 2.27 1.22
N THR A 2 -33.53 3.10 0.22
CA THR A 2 -34.89 3.50 -0.20
C THR A 2 -35.71 2.37 -0.84
N MET A 3 -35.14 1.58 -1.76
CA MET A 3 -35.82 0.44 -2.41
C MET A 3 -36.26 -0.64 -1.41
N VAL A 4 -35.38 -0.93 -0.42
CA VAL A 4 -35.63 -1.93 0.63
C VAL A 4 -36.79 -1.51 1.54
N PHE A 5 -36.90 -0.21 1.82
CA PHE A 5 -38.00 0.35 2.60
C PHE A 5 -39.35 0.17 1.90
N VAL A 6 -39.42 0.44 0.58
CA VAL A 6 -40.62 0.21 -0.24
C VAL A 6 -40.98 -1.28 -0.22
N ASP A 7 -40.00 -2.18 -0.35
CA ASP A 7 -40.26 -3.62 -0.32
C ASP A 7 -40.87 -4.13 0.99
N GLN A 8 -40.42 -3.59 2.12
CA GLN A 8 -40.91 -3.98 3.44
C GLN A 8 -42.35 -3.52 3.71
N HIS A 9 -42.76 -2.39 3.12
CA HIS A 9 -44.01 -1.72 3.46
C HIS A 9 -45.05 -1.76 2.33
N LYS A 10 -44.71 -2.32 1.15
CA LYS A 10 -45.60 -2.38 -0.02
C LYS A 10 -46.91 -3.13 0.22
N GLU A 11 -46.90 -4.14 1.09
CA GLU A 11 -48.11 -4.95 1.37
C GLU A 11 -49.12 -4.20 2.23
N GLN A 12 -48.66 -3.27 3.07
CA GLN A 12 -49.51 -2.51 3.99
C GLN A 12 -50.01 -1.20 3.36
N TYR A 13 -49.17 -0.51 2.59
CA TYR A 13 -49.48 0.86 2.12
C TYR A 13 -49.52 1.00 0.59
N GLY A 14 -49.15 -0.04 -0.16
CA GLY A 14 -48.99 0.04 -1.60
C GLY A 14 -47.72 0.82 -2.03
N VAL A 15 -47.28 0.62 -3.26
CA VAL A 15 -46.01 1.18 -3.76
C VAL A 15 -46.10 2.69 -4.02
N GLU A 16 -47.16 3.15 -4.68
CA GLU A 16 -47.31 4.56 -5.07
C GLU A 16 -47.39 5.55 -3.89
N PRO A 17 -48.12 5.26 -2.80
CA PRO A 17 -48.17 6.16 -1.64
C PRO A 17 -46.81 6.32 -0.96
N ILE A 18 -46.05 5.23 -0.83
CA ILE A 18 -44.70 5.24 -0.25
C ILE A 18 -43.76 6.04 -1.16
N CYS A 19 -43.78 5.75 -2.47
CA CYS A 19 -42.98 6.44 -3.47
C CYS A 19 -43.23 7.96 -3.48
N ARG A 20 -44.49 8.39 -3.29
CA ARG A 20 -44.86 9.81 -3.18
C ARG A 20 -44.23 10.46 -1.95
N GLN A 21 -44.22 9.79 -0.80
CA GLN A 21 -43.68 10.33 0.45
C GLN A 21 -42.14 10.45 0.42
N ILE A 22 -41.45 9.47 -0.17
CA ILE A 22 -39.98 9.47 -0.31
C ILE A 22 -39.49 10.21 -1.56
N GLN A 23 -40.40 10.82 -2.32
CA GLN A 23 -40.12 11.59 -3.55
C GLN A 23 -39.37 10.80 -4.63
N ILE A 24 -39.76 9.53 -4.84
CA ILE A 24 -39.21 8.67 -5.91
C ILE A 24 -40.33 8.33 -6.89
N ALA A 25 -40.03 8.34 -8.19
CA ALA A 25 -40.99 7.90 -9.21
C ALA A 25 -41.30 6.39 -9.08
N PRO A 26 -42.57 5.96 -9.09
CA PRO A 26 -42.94 4.53 -9.03
C PRO A 26 -42.30 3.69 -10.14
N SER A 27 -42.14 4.27 -11.34
CA SER A 27 -41.45 3.63 -12.46
C SER A 27 -40.02 3.20 -12.12
N SER A 28 -39.29 3.99 -11.32
CA SER A 28 -37.94 3.67 -10.88
C SER A 28 -37.90 2.42 -9.99
N TYR A 29 -38.90 2.25 -9.12
CA TYR A 29 -39.04 1.05 -8.29
C TYR A 29 -39.32 -0.20 -9.15
N TYR A 30 -40.27 -0.11 -10.09
CA TYR A 30 -40.57 -1.24 -10.98
C TYR A 30 -39.41 -1.56 -11.92
N GLU A 31 -38.67 -0.56 -12.42
CA GLU A 31 -37.43 -0.80 -13.16
C GLU A 31 -36.38 -1.52 -12.33
N HIS A 32 -36.19 -1.11 -11.07
CA HIS A 32 -35.26 -1.79 -10.17
C HIS A 32 -35.69 -3.24 -9.93
N LYS A 33 -36.98 -3.49 -9.71
CA LYS A 33 -37.53 -4.85 -9.62
C LYS A 33 -37.38 -5.66 -10.90
N ALA A 34 -37.52 -5.02 -12.06
CA ALA A 34 -37.27 -5.67 -13.34
C ALA A 34 -35.78 -6.03 -13.50
N ARG A 35 -34.85 -5.16 -13.07
CA ARG A 35 -33.40 -5.44 -13.09
C ARG A 35 -32.97 -6.50 -12.09
N GLU A 36 -33.67 -6.65 -10.96
CA GLU A 36 -33.45 -7.74 -10.02
C GLU A 36 -33.90 -9.09 -10.57
N ARG A 37 -35.03 -9.11 -11.29
CA ARG A 37 -35.58 -10.34 -11.89
C ARG A 37 -34.84 -10.77 -13.14
N ASP A 38 -34.41 -9.81 -13.94
CA ASP A 38 -33.80 -10.02 -15.24
C ASP A 38 -32.39 -9.41 -15.28
N PRO A 39 -31.34 -10.25 -15.12
CA PRO A 39 -29.95 -9.83 -15.22
C PRO A 39 -29.60 -9.12 -16.53
N ASP A 40 -30.36 -9.35 -17.61
CA ASP A 40 -30.09 -8.77 -18.92
C ASP A 40 -30.53 -7.32 -19.03
N ARG A 41 -31.43 -6.85 -18.16
CA ARG A 41 -31.84 -5.44 -18.09
C ARG A 41 -30.86 -4.56 -17.32
N LEU A 42 -29.79 -5.14 -16.75
CA LEU A 42 -28.75 -4.35 -16.10
C LEU A 42 -27.95 -3.54 -17.12
N PRO A 43 -27.49 -2.34 -16.75
CA PRO A 43 -26.56 -1.57 -17.59
C PRO A 43 -25.30 -2.37 -17.92
N ASP A 44 -24.82 -2.25 -19.16
CA ASP A 44 -23.63 -2.97 -19.65
C ASP A 44 -22.40 -2.78 -18.75
N ARG A 45 -22.28 -1.60 -18.15
CA ARG A 45 -21.21 -1.31 -17.18
C ARG A 45 -21.25 -2.26 -15.98
N ILE A 46 -22.44 -2.53 -15.42
CA ILE A 46 -22.58 -3.40 -14.26
C ILE A 46 -22.33 -4.86 -14.66
N LYS A 47 -22.78 -5.27 -15.85
CA LYS A 47 -22.47 -6.61 -16.39
C LYS A 47 -20.96 -6.80 -16.54
N ARG A 48 -20.28 -5.83 -17.16
CA ARG A 48 -18.82 -5.84 -17.33
C ARG A 48 -18.09 -5.82 -15.99
N ASP A 49 -18.51 -4.98 -15.04
CA ASP A 49 -17.91 -4.95 -13.70
C ASP A 49 -18.06 -6.29 -12.98
N LYS A 50 -19.22 -6.95 -13.06
CA LYS A 50 -19.43 -8.29 -12.47
C LYS A 50 -18.51 -9.34 -13.08
N ALA A 51 -18.34 -9.35 -14.40
CA ALA A 51 -17.41 -10.25 -15.07
C ALA A 51 -15.95 -9.98 -14.64
N LEU A 52 -15.57 -8.71 -14.52
CA LEU A 52 -14.23 -8.33 -14.06
C LEU A 52 -14.00 -8.68 -12.59
N GLU A 53 -15.01 -8.58 -11.73
CA GLU A 53 -14.93 -9.00 -10.32
C GLU A 53 -14.58 -10.49 -10.21
N GLN A 54 -15.15 -11.35 -11.06
CA GLN A 54 -14.84 -12.78 -11.09
C GLN A 54 -13.40 -13.05 -11.52
N GLU A 55 -12.91 -12.36 -12.55
CA GLU A 55 -11.54 -12.49 -13.02
C GLU A 55 -10.51 -11.98 -12.00
N ILE A 56 -10.81 -10.84 -11.36
CA ILE A 56 -9.97 -10.29 -10.28
C ILE A 56 -9.88 -11.29 -9.12
N GLN A 57 -11.00 -11.91 -8.73
CA GLN A 57 -11.04 -12.89 -7.66
C GLN A 57 -10.24 -14.15 -8.02
N ARG A 58 -10.41 -14.67 -9.25
CA ARG A 58 -9.65 -15.82 -9.78
C ARG A 58 -8.14 -15.57 -9.71
N VAL A 59 -7.69 -14.42 -10.20
CA VAL A 59 -6.27 -14.04 -10.16
C VAL A 59 -5.78 -13.89 -8.72
N TRP A 60 -6.57 -13.29 -7.84
CA TRP A 60 -6.17 -13.08 -6.45
C TRP A 60 -6.04 -14.39 -5.68
N ASP A 61 -7.02 -15.29 -5.80
CA ASP A 61 -7.00 -16.61 -5.17
C ASP A 61 -5.89 -17.50 -5.73
N GLY A 62 -5.67 -17.47 -7.05
CA GLY A 62 -4.59 -18.22 -7.71
C GLY A 62 -3.18 -17.75 -7.32
N ASN A 63 -3.03 -16.53 -6.79
CA ASN A 63 -1.76 -15.96 -6.35
C ASN A 63 -1.65 -15.89 -4.82
N PHE A 64 -2.29 -16.84 -4.11
CA PHE A 64 -2.27 -16.97 -2.65
C PHE A 64 -2.65 -15.68 -1.91
N LYS A 65 -3.52 -14.85 -2.51
CA LYS A 65 -3.98 -13.58 -1.92
C LYS A 65 -2.87 -12.55 -1.68
N VAL A 66 -1.68 -12.78 -2.24
CA VAL A 66 -0.52 -11.88 -2.09
C VAL A 66 -0.66 -10.65 -2.98
N TYR A 67 -1.33 -10.78 -4.12
CA TYR A 67 -1.36 -9.73 -5.14
C TYR A 67 -2.26 -8.56 -4.72
N GLY A 68 -1.70 -7.36 -4.73
CA GLY A 68 -2.46 -6.11 -4.63
C GLY A 68 -2.91 -5.62 -6.00
N ALA A 69 -3.67 -4.52 -6.03
CA ALA A 69 -4.28 -3.98 -7.25
C ALA A 69 -3.32 -3.82 -8.44
N ASN A 70 -2.11 -3.31 -8.22
CA ASN A 70 -1.12 -3.19 -9.29
C ASN A 70 -0.67 -4.53 -9.89
N LYS A 71 -0.55 -5.57 -9.05
CA LYS A 71 -0.12 -6.90 -9.50
C LYS A 71 -1.25 -7.63 -10.22
N VAL A 72 -2.47 -7.56 -9.67
CA VAL A 72 -3.68 -8.09 -10.32
C VAL A 72 -3.90 -7.42 -11.67
N TRP A 73 -3.84 -6.10 -11.73
CA TRP A 73 -3.99 -5.34 -12.98
C TRP A 73 -2.98 -5.77 -14.06
N ARG A 74 -1.70 -5.92 -13.71
CA ARG A 74 -0.68 -6.39 -14.64
C ARG A 74 -0.94 -7.83 -15.10
N GLN A 75 -1.46 -8.68 -14.22
CA GLN A 75 -1.80 -10.05 -14.56
C GLN A 75 -2.99 -10.10 -15.54
N LEU A 76 -4.02 -9.29 -15.32
CA LEU A 76 -5.16 -9.18 -16.24
C LEU A 76 -4.74 -8.70 -17.63
N ILE A 77 -3.83 -7.72 -17.71
CA ILE A 77 -3.27 -7.26 -18.99
C ILE A 77 -2.51 -8.38 -19.71
N ARG A 78 -1.72 -9.19 -18.99
CA ARG A 78 -0.99 -10.33 -19.57
C ARG A 78 -1.93 -11.40 -20.13
N GLU A 79 -3.11 -11.53 -19.55
CA GLU A 79 -4.16 -12.45 -20.00
C GLU A 79 -5.04 -11.84 -21.10
N GLY A 80 -4.71 -10.63 -21.58
CA GLY A 80 -5.41 -9.96 -22.68
C GLY A 80 -6.64 -9.14 -22.26
N ILE A 81 -6.93 -9.05 -20.96
CA ILE A 81 -8.10 -8.33 -20.45
C ILE A 81 -7.74 -6.85 -20.28
N GLN A 82 -8.26 -6.01 -21.17
CA GLN A 82 -8.02 -4.57 -21.15
C GLN A 82 -8.86 -3.88 -20.06
N VAL A 83 -8.21 -3.44 -19.00
CA VAL A 83 -8.87 -2.76 -17.87
C VAL A 83 -8.00 -1.61 -17.36
N ALA A 84 -8.62 -0.48 -17.05
CA ALA A 84 -7.94 0.62 -16.38
C ALA A 84 -7.57 0.22 -14.94
N ARG A 85 -6.38 0.65 -14.49
CA ARG A 85 -5.89 0.41 -13.13
C ARG A 85 -6.89 0.87 -12.04
N CYS A 86 -7.49 2.04 -12.23
CA CYS A 86 -8.47 2.60 -11.28
C CYS A 86 -9.73 1.73 -11.15
N THR A 87 -10.13 1.04 -12.22
CA THR A 87 -11.24 0.09 -12.19
C THR A 87 -10.88 -1.12 -11.32
N VAL A 88 -9.69 -1.69 -11.48
CA VAL A 88 -9.23 -2.81 -10.65
C VAL A 88 -9.17 -2.39 -9.18
N GLU A 89 -8.58 -1.22 -8.87
CA GLU A 89 -8.52 -0.70 -7.49
C GLU A 89 -9.92 -0.51 -6.88
N ARG A 90 -10.86 0.06 -7.65
CA ARG A 90 -12.26 0.23 -7.22
C ARG A 90 -12.95 -1.11 -6.97
N LEU A 91 -12.81 -2.07 -7.87
CA LEU A 91 -13.45 -3.39 -7.75
C LEU A 91 -12.85 -4.22 -6.61
N MET A 92 -11.53 -4.18 -6.42
CA MET A 92 -10.89 -4.81 -5.27
C MET A 92 -11.38 -4.22 -3.95
N LYS A 93 -11.55 -2.89 -3.87
CA LYS A 93 -12.12 -2.23 -2.69
C LYS A 93 -13.56 -2.67 -2.44
N LYS A 94 -14.38 -2.79 -3.49
CA LYS A 94 -15.77 -3.28 -3.39
C LYS A 94 -15.84 -4.72 -2.89
N LEU A 95 -14.91 -5.57 -3.32
CA LEU A 95 -14.80 -6.98 -2.88
C LEU A 95 -14.14 -7.12 -1.49
N GLY A 96 -13.58 -6.05 -0.92
CA GLY A 96 -12.85 -6.10 0.35
C GLY A 96 -11.52 -6.85 0.28
N ILE A 97 -10.98 -7.08 -0.92
CA ILE A 97 -9.73 -7.81 -1.12
C ILE A 97 -8.53 -6.87 -1.18
N GLN A 98 -7.45 -7.30 -0.54
CA GLN A 98 -6.21 -6.55 -0.42
C GLN A 98 -5.04 -7.50 -0.63
N GLY A 99 -4.01 -7.02 -1.32
CA GLY A 99 -2.73 -7.73 -1.37
C GLY A 99 -1.94 -7.56 -0.08
N ILE A 100 -1.18 -8.59 0.27
CA ILE A 100 -0.26 -8.56 1.41
C ILE A 100 0.83 -7.52 1.14
N ARG A 101 0.96 -6.53 2.04
CA ARG A 101 2.08 -5.60 2.05
C ARG A 101 3.18 -6.18 2.95
N ARG A 102 4.33 -6.55 2.37
CA ARG A 102 5.51 -6.89 3.18
C ARG A 102 6.10 -5.61 3.76
N GLY A 103 6.18 -5.57 5.09
CA GLY A 103 6.70 -4.45 5.84
C GLY A 103 5.80 -4.13 7.02
N LYS A 104 6.05 -4.76 8.17
CA LYS A 104 5.84 -4.02 9.42
C LYS A 104 6.75 -2.79 9.30
N LYS A 105 6.22 -1.61 9.60
CA LYS A 105 7.05 -0.42 9.81
C LYS A 105 7.98 -0.77 10.96
N CYS A 106 9.20 -1.22 10.65
CA CYS A 106 10.18 -1.55 11.66
C CYS A 106 10.73 -0.21 12.12
N TRP A 107 10.28 0.24 13.30
CA TRP A 107 10.97 1.34 13.98
C TRP A 107 12.27 0.76 14.49
N THR A 108 13.36 0.97 13.75
CA THR A 108 14.69 0.44 14.13
C THR A 108 15.24 1.11 15.39
N THR A 109 14.68 2.26 15.77
CA THR A 109 15.17 3.03 16.91
C THR A 109 13.97 3.70 17.59
N ILE A 110 13.55 3.16 18.72
CA ILE A 110 12.87 3.95 19.73
C ILE A 110 14.01 4.63 20.48
N ALA A 111 14.11 5.95 20.38
CA ALA A 111 15.13 6.69 21.13
C ALA A 111 14.83 6.50 22.62
N ASP A 112 15.74 5.83 23.32
CA ASP A 112 15.70 5.79 24.78
C ASP A 112 16.36 7.06 25.29
N ASP A 113 15.58 7.95 25.88
CA ASP A 113 16.08 9.20 26.45
C ASP A 113 16.87 8.98 27.75
N LEU A 114 16.87 7.76 28.29
CA LEU A 114 17.58 7.38 29.53
C LEU A 114 18.98 6.81 29.29
N LEU A 115 19.36 6.52 28.04
CA LEU A 115 20.71 6.07 27.72
C LEU A 115 21.67 7.26 27.72
N ASP A 116 22.75 7.15 28.49
CA ASP A 116 23.81 8.15 28.56
C ASP A 116 24.41 8.37 27.17
N ARG A 117 24.11 9.53 26.57
CA ARG A 117 24.57 9.86 25.22
C ARG A 117 26.00 10.36 25.33
N PRO A 118 26.96 9.81 24.58
CA PRO A 118 28.30 10.38 24.55
C PRO A 118 28.20 11.84 24.15
N THR A 119 28.76 12.74 24.97
CA THR A 119 28.69 14.18 24.75
C THR A 119 29.27 14.51 23.38
N ASP A 120 28.51 15.24 22.56
CA ASP A 120 28.99 15.74 21.27
C ASP A 120 30.15 16.73 21.53
N LYS A 121 31.38 16.26 21.34
CA LYS A 121 32.60 17.04 21.60
C LYS A 121 32.80 18.18 20.60
N VAL A 122 32.03 18.20 19.51
CA VAL A 122 32.15 19.21 18.45
C VAL A 122 30.90 20.06 18.26
N ASN A 123 29.86 19.86 19.07
CA ASN A 123 28.60 20.62 18.99
C ASN A 123 28.10 20.79 17.55
N ARG A 124 28.18 19.71 16.74
CA ARG A 124 27.83 19.68 15.32
C ARG A 124 28.58 20.69 14.42
N GLN A 125 29.73 21.21 14.85
CA GLN A 125 30.60 22.07 14.05
C GLN A 125 31.63 21.22 13.30
N PHE A 126 31.33 20.87 12.04
CA PHE A 126 32.16 20.02 11.20
C PHE A 126 33.18 20.78 10.34
N VAL A 127 33.56 22.00 10.76
CA VAL A 127 34.49 22.86 10.05
C VAL A 127 35.85 22.81 10.76
N ALA A 128 36.91 22.43 10.03
CA ALA A 128 38.28 22.41 10.53
C ALA A 128 39.14 23.43 9.77
N THR A 129 39.87 24.25 10.51
CA THR A 129 40.80 25.26 9.95
C THR A 129 42.17 24.71 9.60
N ARG A 130 42.54 23.53 10.13
CA ARG A 130 43.85 22.88 9.90
C ARG A 130 43.68 21.35 9.75
N PRO A 131 44.57 20.67 9.00
CA PRO A 131 44.60 19.21 8.96
C PRO A 131 44.75 18.59 10.35
N ASN A 132 44.20 17.39 10.58
CA ASN A 132 44.20 16.67 11.87
C ASN A 132 43.49 17.34 13.06
N GLN A 133 42.78 18.45 12.86
CA GLN A 133 42.02 19.13 13.93
C GLN A 133 40.69 18.45 14.26
N LEU A 134 40.07 17.77 13.29
CA LEU A 134 38.78 17.09 13.45
C LEU A 134 38.79 15.74 12.73
N TRP A 135 38.38 14.70 13.47
CA TRP A 135 38.21 13.35 12.95
C TRP A 135 36.74 12.97 13.12
N VAL A 136 36.05 12.70 12.01
CA VAL A 136 34.66 12.25 12.01
C VAL A 136 34.63 10.83 11.45
N ALA A 137 34.01 9.91 12.19
CA ALA A 137 33.72 8.57 11.72
C ALA A 137 32.20 8.41 11.61
N ASP A 138 31.73 7.83 10.52
CA ASP A 138 30.32 7.46 10.36
C ASP A 138 30.22 5.94 10.30
N ILE A 139 29.27 5.37 11.04
CA ILE A 139 29.03 3.93 11.05
C ILE A 139 27.78 3.66 10.21
N THR A 140 28.01 3.37 8.94
CA THR A 140 26.93 2.97 8.04
C THR A 140 26.66 1.47 8.15
N PHE A 141 25.53 1.10 8.73
CA PHE A 141 25.08 -0.30 8.75
C PHE A 141 24.49 -0.70 7.39
N GLY A 142 25.23 -1.49 6.62
CA GLY A 142 24.74 -2.15 5.40
C GLY A 142 23.78 -3.30 5.73
N ALA A 143 22.81 -3.55 4.83
CA ALA A 143 21.74 -4.53 5.02
C ALA A 143 22.24 -5.97 5.33
N PRO A 144 21.49 -6.77 6.11
CA PRO A 144 21.99 -7.98 6.75
C PRO A 144 21.94 -9.16 5.79
N ILE A 145 22.94 -9.32 4.94
CA ILE A 145 23.12 -10.57 4.19
C ILE A 145 24.50 -11.20 4.47
N LEU A 146 25.48 -10.44 4.95
CA LEU A 146 26.76 -10.99 5.40
C LEU A 146 27.24 -10.24 6.64
N ARG A 147 27.61 -10.97 7.70
CA ARG A 147 28.32 -10.44 8.87
C ARG A 147 29.69 -9.88 8.44
N LYS A 148 29.70 -8.65 7.95
CA LYS A 148 30.93 -7.86 7.79
C LYS A 148 30.67 -6.48 8.37
N TYR A 149 31.32 -6.19 9.49
CA TYR A 149 31.40 -4.85 10.05
C TYR A 149 32.39 -4.06 9.19
N LEU A 150 31.92 -3.05 8.48
CA LEU A 150 32.76 -2.12 7.74
C LEU A 150 32.80 -0.81 8.53
N LEU A 151 33.89 -0.55 9.25
CA LEU A 151 34.20 0.77 9.79
C LEU A 151 34.78 1.61 8.64
N LEU A 152 34.03 2.60 8.17
CA LEU A 152 34.51 3.61 7.24
C LEU A 152 34.90 4.85 8.04
N ILE A 153 36.20 5.11 8.18
CA ILE A 153 36.71 6.41 8.61
C ILE A 153 36.71 7.30 7.36
N LEU A 154 35.79 8.27 7.26
CA LEU A 154 35.81 9.28 6.20
C LEU A 154 36.58 10.50 6.71
N THR A 155 37.88 10.53 6.41
CA THR A 155 38.67 11.77 6.51
C THR A 155 38.21 12.71 5.41
N LYS A 156 37.53 13.81 5.76
CA LYS A 156 37.27 14.91 4.84
C LYS A 156 38.55 15.73 4.69
N LEU A 157 39.45 15.26 3.83
CA LEU A 157 40.57 16.03 3.28
C LEU A 157 40.23 16.37 1.83
N GLU A 158 40.51 17.62 1.46
CA GLU A 158 40.22 18.20 0.15
C GLU A 158 40.58 17.25 -1.00
N HIS A 159 39.58 16.96 -1.84
CA HIS A 159 39.71 16.48 -3.22
C HIS A 159 40.65 15.30 -3.55
N VAL A 160 40.93 14.35 -2.64
CA VAL A 160 41.62 13.09 -3.02
C VAL A 160 41.08 11.88 -2.25
N TRP A 161 40.52 10.90 -2.97
CA TRP A 161 40.15 9.59 -2.42
C TRP A 161 41.41 8.72 -2.25
N ASN A 162 41.92 8.58 -1.03
CA ASN A 162 42.94 7.58 -0.70
C ASN A 162 42.32 6.41 0.05
N ALA A 163 42.13 5.29 -0.64
CA ALA A 163 41.72 4.03 -0.03
C ALA A 163 42.92 3.36 0.64
N PHE A 164 43.01 3.42 1.97
CA PHE A 164 44.03 2.69 2.73
C PHE A 164 43.54 1.26 3.02
N ARG A 165 44.38 0.28 2.69
CA ARG A 165 44.07 -1.17 2.78
C ARG A 165 44.18 -1.63 4.24
N SER A 166 43.12 -2.24 4.75
CA SER A 166 42.98 -2.71 6.14
C SER A 166 43.97 -3.84 6.48
N SER A 167 44.77 -3.67 7.52
CA SER A 167 45.39 -4.77 8.26
C SER A 167 44.47 -5.16 9.43
N GLU A 168 44.15 -6.45 9.49
CA GLU A 168 43.24 -7.07 10.46
C GLU A 168 43.59 -6.74 11.92
N VAL A 169 42.62 -6.25 12.69
CA VAL A 169 42.68 -6.24 14.15
C VAL A 169 41.50 -7.05 14.67
N VAL A 170 41.81 -8.24 15.18
CA VAL A 170 40.88 -9.11 15.90
C VAL A 170 40.69 -8.53 17.31
N MET A 171 39.51 -8.00 17.63
CA MET A 171 39.15 -7.72 19.02
C MET A 171 38.61 -8.99 19.66
N ASN A 172 39.33 -9.47 20.67
CA ASN A 172 38.90 -10.54 21.56
C ASN A 172 37.86 -10.00 22.56
N ARG A 173 36.99 -10.90 23.03
CA ARG A 173 35.79 -10.62 23.85
C ARG A 173 36.05 -9.87 25.14
#